data_AF-A0A2E6M373-F1
#
_entry.id   AF-A0A2E6M373-F1
#
_cell.length_a   1.000
_cell.length_b   1.000
_cell.length_c   1.000
_cell.angle_alpha   90.00
_cell.angle_beta   90.00
_cell.angle_gamma   90.00
#
_symmetry.space_group_name_H-M   'P 1'
#
loop_
_entity.id
_entity.type
_entity.pdbx_description
1 polymer ?
#
loop_
_entity_poly.entity_id
_entity_poly.type
_entity_poly.pdbx_seq_one_letter_code
_entity_poly.pdbx_strand_id
1 'polypeptide(L)'
;MKILTFLTLLLSVLCFTGCSSEPEPFNVEDLKVLGTSSFSKAAWAEAEREERGAMLYDLLNTHNLIGQPVEVVNELLGEQTSYYIHDSFPAYQVGPTNVHSVHGIGYIMAFITDPQTGRIVKYDVVPKLTKKAVSLSSL
;
A
#
# COMPACT_ATOMS: atom_id res chain seq x y z
N MET A 1 13.66 -35.11 44.25
CA MET A 1 13.60 -33.82 43.53
C MET A 1 12.33 -33.79 42.71
N LYS A 2 11.53 -32.74 42.91
CA LYS A 2 10.07 -32.79 42.85
C LYS A 2 9.55 -32.75 41.41
N ILE A 3 8.63 -33.65 41.06
CA ILE A 3 7.84 -33.61 39.81
C ILE A 3 7.22 -32.21 39.57
N LEU A 4 6.95 -31.48 40.66
CA LEU A 4 6.49 -30.10 40.67
C LEU A 4 7.43 -29.10 39.96
N THR A 5 8.77 -29.28 40.06
CA THR A 5 9.73 -28.39 39.38
C THR A 5 9.82 -28.64 37.87
N PHE A 6 9.49 -29.85 37.41
CA PHE A 6 9.44 -30.18 35.98
C PHE A 6 8.18 -29.61 35.32
N LEU A 7 7.06 -29.61 36.04
CA LEU A 7 5.79 -29.05 35.58
C LEU A 7 5.86 -27.53 35.43
N THR A 8 6.53 -26.83 36.35
CA THR A 8 6.74 -25.37 36.24
C THR A 8 7.67 -24.97 35.10
N LEU A 9 8.66 -25.82 34.76
CA LEU A 9 9.55 -25.56 33.62
C LEU A 9 8.81 -25.73 32.28
N LEU A 10 7.97 -26.77 32.16
CA LEU A 10 7.20 -27.05 30.95
C LEU A 10 6.13 -25.96 30.67
N LEU A 11 5.55 -25.38 31.72
CA LEU A 11 4.53 -24.32 31.59
C LEU A 11 5.11 -22.98 31.11
N SER A 12 6.40 -22.70 31.40
CA SER A 12 7.07 -21.46 30.97
C SER A 12 7.42 -21.40 29.47
N VAL A 13 7.44 -22.53 28.77
CA VAL A 13 7.80 -22.60 27.33
C VAL A 13 6.60 -22.27 26.42
N LEU A 14 5.36 -22.32 26.93
CA LEU A 14 4.15 -22.10 26.14
C LEU A 14 3.77 -20.62 25.94
N CYS A 15 4.50 -19.67 26.54
CA CYS A 15 4.18 -18.24 26.46
C CYS A 15 4.85 -17.49 25.29
N PHE A 16 5.58 -18.17 24.39
CA PHE A 16 6.25 -17.55 23.25
C PHE A 16 5.55 -17.76 21.90
N THR A 17 4.23 -17.95 21.87
CA THR A 17 3.48 -17.78 20.62
C THR A 17 3.27 -16.28 20.38
N GLY A 18 4.31 -15.61 19.87
CA GLY A 18 4.14 -14.29 19.28
C GLY A 18 3.19 -14.42 18.09
N CYS A 19 1.98 -13.89 18.21
CA CYS A 19 1.10 -13.67 17.06
C CYS A 19 1.77 -12.63 16.15
N SER A 20 2.73 -13.05 15.34
CA SER A 20 3.12 -12.32 14.14
C SER A 20 1.95 -12.47 13.18
N SER A 21 0.96 -11.57 13.26
CA SER A 21 0.02 -11.38 12.16
C SER A 21 0.86 -10.92 10.97
N GLU A 22 1.09 -11.82 10.02
CA GLU A 22 1.74 -11.45 8.77
C GLU A 22 0.98 -10.24 8.19
N PRO A 23 1.69 -9.21 7.71
CA PRO A 23 1.01 -8.08 7.10
C PRO A 23 0.16 -8.58 5.94
N GLU A 24 -1.14 -8.26 5.99
CA GLU A 24 -2.10 -8.64 4.97
C GLU A 24 -1.57 -8.24 3.57
N PRO A 25 -1.70 -9.13 2.57
CA PRO A 25 -1.28 -8.82 1.22
C PRO A 25 -2.06 -7.62 0.67
N PHE A 26 -1.43 -6.86 -0.22
CA PHE A 26 -2.08 -5.74 -0.90
C PHE A 26 -3.34 -6.20 -1.63
N ASN A 27 -4.46 -5.53 -1.37
CA ASN A 27 -5.73 -5.82 -2.04
C ASN A 27 -6.20 -4.59 -2.82
N VAL A 28 -6.32 -4.73 -4.15
CA VAL A 28 -6.79 -3.67 -5.05
C VAL A 28 -8.18 -3.17 -4.65
N GLU A 29 -9.04 -4.02 -4.09
CA GLU A 29 -10.38 -3.65 -3.64
C GLU A 29 -10.37 -2.57 -2.54
N ASP A 30 -9.32 -2.53 -1.71
CA ASP A 30 -9.22 -1.52 -0.65
C ASP A 30 -9.05 -0.10 -1.21
N LEU A 31 -8.60 0.05 -2.47
CA LEU A 31 -8.45 1.34 -3.14
C LEU A 31 -9.78 2.05 -3.42
N LYS A 32 -10.90 1.33 -3.43
CA LYS A 32 -12.23 1.92 -3.66
C LYS A 32 -12.56 3.05 -2.67
N VAL A 33 -11.95 3.04 -1.48
CA VAL A 33 -12.12 4.10 -0.48
C VAL A 33 -11.58 5.45 -0.94
N LEU A 34 -10.65 5.46 -1.91
CA LEU A 34 -10.11 6.69 -2.52
C LEU A 34 -10.95 7.16 -3.72
N GLY A 35 -11.87 6.32 -4.20
CA GLY A 35 -12.72 6.57 -5.37
C GLY A 35 -12.66 5.44 -6.39
N THR A 36 -13.49 5.57 -7.43
CA THR A 36 -13.62 4.60 -8.53
C THR A 36 -13.70 5.30 -9.88
N SER A 37 -13.03 6.43 -10.03
CA SER A 37 -12.97 7.17 -11.29
C SER A 37 -12.20 6.34 -12.33
N SER A 38 -12.62 6.43 -13.60
CA SER A 38 -11.91 5.74 -14.68
C SER A 38 -10.51 6.32 -14.88
N PHE A 39 -9.53 5.44 -15.04
CA PHE A 39 -8.16 5.81 -15.34
C PHE A 39 -8.00 6.13 -16.83
N SER A 40 -7.25 7.19 -17.11
CA SER A 40 -6.61 7.39 -18.41
C SER A 40 -5.30 8.13 -18.22
N LYS A 41 -4.32 7.92 -19.13
CA LYS A 41 -3.04 8.62 -19.06
C LYS A 41 -3.20 10.14 -19.04
N ALA A 42 -4.13 10.67 -19.86
CA ALA A 42 -4.40 12.09 -19.95
C ALA A 42 -5.02 12.63 -18.65
N ALA A 43 -6.03 11.95 -18.10
CA ALA A 43 -6.63 12.35 -16.83
C ALA A 43 -5.62 12.30 -15.68
N TRP A 44 -4.76 11.29 -15.64
CA TRP A 44 -3.71 11.16 -14.62
C TRP A 44 -2.67 12.28 -14.69
N ALA A 45 -2.25 12.67 -15.89
CA ALA A 45 -1.24 13.70 -16.11
C ALA A 45 -1.70 15.07 -15.56
N GLU A 46 -2.97 15.42 -15.79
CA GLU A 46 -3.59 16.67 -15.33
C GLU A 46 -4.13 16.61 -13.90
N ALA A 47 -4.22 15.41 -13.31
CA ALA A 47 -4.81 15.21 -12.00
C ALA A 47 -3.87 15.66 -10.86
N GLU A 48 -4.48 16.26 -9.85
CA GLU A 48 -3.85 16.45 -8.55
C GLU A 48 -3.97 15.16 -7.72
N ARG A 49 -3.42 15.17 -6.49
CA ARG A 49 -3.32 13.96 -5.66
C ARG A 49 -4.67 13.26 -5.44
N GLU A 50 -5.76 14.00 -5.24
CA GLU A 50 -7.05 13.43 -4.87
C GLU A 50 -7.66 12.67 -6.05
N GLU A 51 -7.63 13.30 -7.23
CA GLU A 51 -8.09 12.71 -8.48
C GLU A 51 -7.23 11.50 -8.88
N ARG A 52 -5.90 11.57 -8.69
CA ARG A 52 -5.01 10.42 -8.87
C ARG A 52 -5.40 9.26 -7.96
N GLY A 53 -5.70 9.53 -6.69
CA GLY A 53 -6.19 8.53 -5.74
C GLY A 53 -7.48 7.85 -6.21
N ALA A 54 -8.44 8.64 -6.70
CA ALA A 54 -9.71 8.14 -7.20
C ALA A 54 -9.59 7.24 -8.45
N MET A 55 -8.50 7.33 -9.20
CA MET A 55 -8.24 6.51 -10.39
C MET A 55 -7.48 5.20 -10.10
N LEU A 56 -6.85 5.06 -8.93
CA LEU A 56 -5.96 3.91 -8.64
C LEU A 56 -6.67 2.56 -8.74
N TYR A 57 -7.92 2.48 -8.29
CA TYR A 57 -8.71 1.25 -8.37
C TYR A 57 -8.86 0.79 -9.83
N ASP A 58 -9.30 1.69 -10.72
CA ASP A 58 -9.47 1.36 -12.14
C ASP A 58 -8.14 1.09 -12.83
N LEU A 59 -7.09 1.88 -12.53
CA LEU A 59 -5.73 1.68 -13.03
C LEU A 59 -5.24 0.24 -12.76
N LEU A 60 -5.24 -0.20 -11.51
CA LEU A 60 -4.69 -1.52 -11.15
C LEU A 60 -5.61 -2.68 -11.53
N ASN A 61 -6.91 -2.42 -11.72
CA ASN A 61 -7.85 -3.43 -12.21
C ASN A 61 -7.76 -3.64 -13.73
N THR A 62 -7.35 -2.62 -14.49
CA THR A 62 -7.24 -2.66 -15.95
C THR A 62 -5.82 -2.90 -16.46
N HIS A 63 -4.80 -2.57 -15.65
CA HIS A 63 -3.39 -2.72 -16.01
C HIS A 63 -2.68 -3.62 -14.98
N ASN A 64 -2.31 -4.83 -15.40
CA ASN A 64 -1.47 -5.70 -14.57
C ASN A 64 0.00 -5.27 -14.68
N LEU A 65 0.49 -4.56 -13.66
CA LEU A 65 1.87 -4.05 -13.63
C LEU A 65 2.82 -5.00 -12.88
N ILE A 66 2.34 -6.07 -12.24
CA ILE A 66 3.22 -7.06 -11.60
C ILE A 66 4.04 -7.78 -12.66
N GLY A 67 5.35 -7.88 -12.43
CA GLY A 67 6.34 -8.44 -13.35
C GLY A 67 6.76 -7.50 -14.46
N GLN A 68 6.11 -6.34 -14.62
CA GLN A 68 6.51 -5.33 -15.62
C GLN A 68 7.75 -4.56 -15.15
N PRO A 69 8.57 -4.07 -16.08
CA PRO A 69 9.71 -3.22 -15.75
C PRO A 69 9.23 -1.81 -15.40
N VAL A 70 10.08 -1.05 -14.70
CA VAL A 70 9.73 0.26 -14.15
C VAL A 70 9.32 1.28 -15.22
N GLU A 71 9.86 1.14 -16.43
CA GLU A 71 9.60 2.00 -17.57
C GLU A 71 8.13 2.00 -17.97
N VAL A 72 7.43 0.86 -17.82
CA VAL A 72 5.99 0.77 -18.11
C VAL A 72 5.17 1.65 -17.18
N VAL A 73 5.57 1.76 -15.90
CA VAL A 73 4.93 2.67 -14.94
C VAL A 73 5.17 4.12 -15.34
N ASN A 74 6.41 4.46 -15.70
CA ASN A 74 6.76 5.82 -16.11
C ASN A 74 6.03 6.22 -17.42
N GLU A 75 5.87 5.29 -18.35
CA GLU A 75 5.10 5.50 -19.60
C GLU A 75 3.59 5.66 -19.36
N LEU A 76 3.06 5.10 -18.29
CA LEU A 76 1.64 5.20 -17.93
C LEU A 76 1.34 6.45 -17.11
N LEU A 77 2.18 6.72 -16.12
CA LEU A 77 1.90 7.66 -15.04
C LEU A 77 2.77 8.91 -15.07
N GLY A 78 3.77 8.96 -15.95
CA GLY A 78 4.72 10.05 -16.04
C GLY A 78 5.68 10.11 -14.85
N GLU A 79 6.23 11.29 -14.61
CA GLU A 79 7.19 11.52 -13.53
C GLU A 79 6.60 11.25 -12.15
N GLN A 80 7.41 10.60 -11.31
CA GLN A 80 7.08 10.35 -9.91
C GLN A 80 6.88 11.67 -9.15
N THR A 81 5.92 11.67 -8.23
CA THR A 81 5.57 12.86 -7.43
C THR A 81 5.87 12.70 -5.94
N SER A 82 6.40 11.54 -5.56
CA SER A 82 6.84 11.27 -4.20
C SER A 82 8.08 10.39 -4.19
N TYR A 83 8.56 10.15 -2.98
CA TYR A 83 9.61 9.20 -2.69
C TYR A 83 9.10 8.22 -1.65
N TYR A 84 9.48 6.95 -1.76
CA TYR A 84 9.04 5.90 -0.86
C TYR A 84 10.26 5.21 -0.21
N ILE A 85 10.35 5.35 1.12
CA ILE A 85 11.44 4.83 1.96
C ILE A 85 12.81 5.37 1.54
N HIS A 86 13.79 4.53 1.22
CA HIS A 86 15.16 4.85 0.82
C HIS A 86 15.48 4.28 -0.57
N ASP A 87 14.46 3.77 -1.25
CA ASP A 87 14.58 3.08 -2.53
C ASP A 87 14.01 3.95 -3.65
N SER A 88 14.58 3.83 -4.85
CA SER A 88 14.14 4.55 -6.05
C SER A 88 12.90 3.91 -6.70
N PHE A 89 11.92 3.50 -5.89
CA PHE A 89 10.66 2.97 -6.42
C PHE A 89 9.80 4.11 -6.96
N PRO A 90 9.14 3.95 -8.13
CA PRO A 90 8.15 4.90 -8.59
C PRO A 90 7.09 5.09 -7.52
N ALA A 91 6.90 6.35 -7.13
CA ALA A 91 6.01 6.71 -6.04
C ALA A 91 5.23 7.97 -6.38
N TYR A 92 3.93 7.95 -6.09
CA TYR A 92 3.02 9.02 -6.44
C TYR A 92 2.20 9.44 -5.22
N GLN A 93 2.08 10.76 -5.00
CA GLN A 93 1.15 11.30 -4.00
C GLN A 93 -0.28 11.12 -4.47
N VAL A 94 -1.13 10.56 -3.61
CA VAL A 94 -2.51 10.21 -3.92
C VAL A 94 -3.44 10.43 -2.72
N GLY A 95 -4.73 10.61 -2.98
CA GLY A 95 -5.78 10.71 -1.97
C GLY A 95 -5.89 12.08 -1.28
N PRO A 96 -6.78 12.20 -0.28
CA PRO A 96 -7.19 13.48 0.29
C PRO A 96 -6.13 14.11 1.20
N THR A 97 -6.22 15.42 1.39
CA THR A 97 -5.26 16.22 2.18
C THR A 97 -5.48 16.19 3.69
N ASN A 98 -6.57 15.57 4.15
CA ASN A 98 -6.88 15.43 5.57
C ASN A 98 -6.19 14.23 6.23
N VAL A 99 -5.43 13.44 5.46
CA VAL A 99 -4.63 12.33 5.98
C VAL A 99 -3.21 12.82 6.22
N HIS A 100 -2.71 12.62 7.43
CA HIS A 100 -1.36 13.03 7.82
C HIS A 100 -0.59 11.81 8.32
N SER A 101 0.64 11.64 7.83
CA SER A 101 1.52 10.54 8.23
C SER A 101 2.98 11.02 8.32
N VAL A 102 3.86 10.12 8.76
CA VAL A 102 5.31 10.33 8.72
C VAL A 102 5.86 10.56 7.31
N HIS A 103 5.07 10.21 6.28
CA HIS A 103 5.41 10.40 4.87
C HIS A 103 4.80 11.69 4.28
N GLY A 104 4.17 12.54 5.09
CA GLY A 104 3.56 13.79 4.68
C GLY A 104 2.04 13.75 4.63
N ILE A 105 1.47 14.58 3.75
CA ILE A 105 0.02 14.75 3.57
C ILE A 105 -0.48 13.81 2.47
N GLY A 106 -1.60 13.14 2.74
CA GLY A 106 -2.22 12.17 1.86
C GLY A 106 -1.61 10.78 1.99
N TYR A 107 -1.68 10.04 0.89
CA TYR A 107 -1.11 8.71 0.73
C TYR A 107 0.00 8.72 -0.32
N ILE A 108 0.84 7.69 -0.29
CA ILE A 108 1.80 7.39 -1.35
C ILE A 108 1.46 6.03 -1.92
N MET A 109 1.23 5.98 -3.23
CA MET A 109 1.19 4.73 -3.99
C MET A 109 2.59 4.43 -4.52
N ALA A 110 3.15 3.29 -4.13
CA ALA A 110 4.49 2.85 -4.51
C ALA A 110 4.47 1.55 -5.33
N PHE A 111 5.29 1.53 -6.38
CA PHE A 111 5.49 0.36 -7.25
C PHE A 111 6.83 -0.29 -6.93
N ILE A 112 6.81 -1.27 -6.03
CA ILE A 112 8.03 -1.85 -5.45
C ILE A 112 8.66 -2.81 -6.45
N THR A 113 9.93 -2.57 -6.77
CA THR A 113 10.69 -3.38 -7.71
C THR A 113 11.64 -4.35 -7.02
N ASP A 114 11.90 -5.48 -7.66
CA ASP A 114 13.02 -6.34 -7.32
C ASP A 114 14.33 -5.68 -7.79
N PRO A 115 15.32 -5.50 -6.91
CA PRO A 115 16.54 -4.75 -7.24
C PRO A 115 17.48 -5.48 -8.21
N GLN A 116 17.34 -6.81 -8.36
CA GLN A 116 18.16 -7.58 -9.31
C GLN A 116 17.59 -7.51 -10.73
N THR A 117 16.26 -7.49 -10.84
CA THR A 117 15.57 -7.57 -12.13
C THR A 117 14.97 -6.25 -12.61
N GLY A 118 14.81 -5.27 -11.72
CA GLY A 118 14.12 -4.01 -11.98
C GLY A 118 12.61 -4.15 -12.23
N ARG A 119 12.03 -5.34 -11.96
CA ARG A 119 10.62 -5.64 -12.22
C ARG A 119 9.77 -5.41 -10.99
N ILE A 120 8.55 -4.95 -11.20
CA ILE A 120 7.59 -4.69 -10.12
C ILE A 120 7.15 -6.02 -9.51
N VAL A 121 7.28 -6.16 -8.19
CA VAL A 121 6.93 -7.39 -7.46
C VAL A 121 5.74 -7.20 -6.53
N LYS A 122 5.48 -5.96 -6.08
CA LYS A 122 4.33 -5.63 -5.25
C LYS A 122 3.98 -4.16 -5.35
N TYR A 123 2.76 -3.86 -4.92
CA TYR A 123 2.30 -2.51 -4.67
C TYR A 123 2.32 -2.24 -3.16
N ASP A 124 2.47 -0.97 -2.79
CA ASP A 124 2.16 -0.55 -1.44
C ASP A 124 1.48 0.82 -1.41
N VAL A 125 0.63 1.02 -0.41
CA VAL A 125 -0.01 2.30 -0.12
C VAL A 125 0.26 2.64 1.34
N VAL A 126 0.86 3.81 1.56
CA VAL A 126 1.17 4.31 2.91
C VAL A 126 0.56 5.70 3.15
N PRO A 127 -0.03 5.96 4.33
CA PRO A 127 -0.35 4.99 5.38
C PRO A 127 -1.34 3.92 4.91
N LYS A 128 -1.43 2.78 5.62
CA LYS A 128 -2.35 1.71 5.22
C LYS A 128 -3.79 2.22 5.18
N LEU A 129 -4.51 1.88 4.11
CA LEU A 129 -5.93 2.19 3.98
C LEU A 129 -6.71 1.44 5.07
N THR A 130 -7.57 2.16 5.79
CA THR A 130 -8.45 1.54 6.77
C THR A 130 -9.85 1.49 6.19
N LYS A 131 -10.51 0.34 6.27
CA LYS A 131 -11.91 0.14 5.84
C LYS A 131 -12.92 1.01 6.61
N LYS A 132 -12.47 1.80 7.61
CA LYS A 132 -13.31 2.54 8.56
C LYS A 132 -13.82 3.90 8.07
N ALA A 133 -13.50 4.34 6.85
CA ALA A 133 -13.98 5.61 6.31
C ALA A 133 -15.49 5.63 5.91
N VAL A 134 -16.27 4.60 6.25
CA VAL A 134 -17.67 4.43 5.79
C VAL A 134 -18.74 4.80 6.85
N SER A 135 -18.37 5.21 8.07
CA SER A 135 -19.35 5.31 9.19
C SER A 135 -19.57 6.70 9.81
N LEU A 136 -19.20 7.81 9.16
CA LEU A 136 -19.37 9.14 9.79
C LEU A 136 -20.19 10.16 8.99
N SER A 137 -21.03 9.72 8.06
CA SER A 137 -21.97 10.60 7.34
C SER A 137 -23.45 10.21 7.49
N SER A 138 -23.81 9.48 8.56
CA SER A 138 -25.21 9.11 8.85
C SER A 138 -25.61 9.29 10.32
N LEU A 139 -25.36 10.49 10.87
CA LEU A 139 -26.03 10.99 12.08
C LEU A 139 -26.56 12.40 11.82
#